data_AF-A0AAD9GBN2-F1
#
_entry.id   AF-A0AAD9GBN2-F1
#
_cell.length_a   1.000
_cell.length_b   1.000
_cell.length_c   1.000
_cell.angle_alpha   90.00
_cell.angle_beta   90.00
_cell.angle_gamma   90.00
#
_symmetry.space_group_name_H-M   'P 1'
#
loop_
_entity.id
_entity.type
_entity.pdbx_description
1 polymer ?
#
loop_
_entity_poly.entity_id
_entity_poly.type
_entity_poly.pdbx_seq_one_letter_code
_entity_poly.pdbx_strand_id
1 'polypeptide(L)'
;MVIKQFVENHRVVQVWKTLADWMVGPGCKVRTEESGWDYIQPLDGDSTVTVGCILMTPTVDNSISSGRCEIVKSLSNLYQEMMISRLQTLENHTMDEIVQEKNAIGRERQGPVRK
;
A
#
# COMPACT_ATOMS: atom_id res chain seq x y z
N MET A 1 -7.85 9.59 -7.75
CA MET A 1 -6.71 9.58 -6.81
C MET A 1 -5.88 10.82 -7.04
N VAL A 2 -5.52 11.54 -5.98
CA VAL A 2 -4.57 12.66 -6.01
C VAL A 2 -3.39 12.28 -5.13
N ILE A 3 -2.18 12.36 -5.67
CA ILE A 3 -0.92 12.18 -4.93
C ILE A 3 -0.14 13.49 -5.03
N LYS A 4 0.38 13.97 -3.91
CA LYS A 4 1.28 15.11 -3.84
C LYS A 4 2.54 14.70 -3.11
N GLN A 5 3.67 15.26 -3.54
CA GLN A 5 4.95 15.10 -2.87
C GLN A 5 5.38 16.46 -2.33
N PHE A 6 5.94 16.47 -1.13
CA PHE A 6 6.56 17.65 -0.55
C PHE A 6 7.85 17.26 0.18
N VAL A 7 8.73 18.24 0.31
CA VAL A 7 9.97 18.09 1.07
C VAL A 7 9.77 18.73 2.43
N GLU A 8 9.87 17.93 3.48
CA GLU A 8 9.81 18.40 4.87
C GLU A 8 11.03 17.88 5.62
N ASN A 9 11.79 18.77 6.27
CA ASN A 9 12.98 18.40 7.07
C ASN A 9 13.93 17.42 6.35
N HIS A 10 14.27 17.72 5.08
CA HIS A 10 15.13 16.91 4.20
C HIS A 10 14.59 15.52 3.83
N ARG A 11 13.28 15.29 4.01
CA ARG A 11 12.60 14.03 3.64
C ARG A 11 11.54 14.30 2.58
N VAL A 12 11.41 13.37 1.64
CA VAL A 12 10.30 13.38 0.68
C VAL A 12 9.12 12.68 1.33
N VAL A 13 8.03 13.43 1.50
CA VAL A 13 6.77 12.92 2.04
C VAL A 13 5.77 12.83 0.90
N GLN A 14 5.11 11.70 0.77
CA GLN A 14 3.98 11.53 -0.13
C GLN A 14 2.70 11.71 0.68
N VAL A 15 1.75 12.47 0.15
CA VAL A 15 0.38 12.54 0.65
C VAL A 15 -0.55 12.17 -0.46
N TRP A 16 -1.56 11.37 -0.13
CA TRP A 16 -2.59 11.01 -1.08
C TRP A 16 -3.97 11.20 -0.50
N LYS A 17 -4.92 11.40 -1.43
CA LYS A 17 -6.34 11.28 -1.18
C LYS A 17 -6.97 10.54 -2.35
N THR A 18 -7.71 9.49 -2.06
CA THR A 18 -8.46 8.73 -3.05
C THR A 18 -9.88 8.48 -2.60
N LEU A 19 -10.77 8.40 -3.58
CA LEU A 19 -12.17 8.09 -3.40
C LEU A 19 -12.48 6.90 -4.30
N ALA A 20 -13.07 5.86 -3.73
CA ALA A 20 -13.48 4.68 -4.48
C ALA A 20 -14.93 4.35 -4.16
N ASP A 21 -15.72 4.09 -5.20
CA ASP A 21 -17.07 3.56 -5.09
C ASP A 21 -17.05 2.09 -5.52
N TRP A 22 -17.64 1.20 -4.73
CA TRP A 22 -17.67 -0.23 -5.00
C TRP A 22 -18.88 -0.89 -4.32
N MET A 23 -19.15 -2.14 -4.67
CA MET A 23 -20.34 -2.87 -4.24
C MET A 23 -19.98 -4.02 -3.30
N VAL A 24 -20.71 -4.14 -2.18
CA VAL A 24 -20.63 -5.30 -1.28
C VAL A 24 -21.85 -6.17 -1.51
N GLY A 25 -21.72 -7.16 -2.39
CA GLY A 25 -22.85 -8.01 -2.77
C GLY A 25 -23.97 -7.25 -3.48
N PRO A 26 -25.17 -7.86 -3.60
CA PRO A 26 -26.28 -7.27 -4.33
C PRO A 26 -26.89 -6.10 -3.55
N GLY A 27 -26.64 -4.87 -4.01
CA GLY A 27 -27.36 -3.66 -3.60
C GLY A 27 -26.71 -2.79 -2.53
N CYS A 28 -25.59 -3.22 -1.92
CA CYS A 28 -24.86 -2.38 -0.97
C CYS A 28 -23.79 -1.56 -1.69
N LYS A 29 -24.06 -0.29 -1.95
CA LYS A 29 -23.07 0.65 -2.49
C LYS A 29 -22.25 1.23 -1.35
N VAL A 30 -20.94 1.11 -1.46
CA VAL A 30 -19.98 1.61 -0.49
C VAL A 30 -19.07 2.63 -1.17
N ARG A 31 -18.95 3.79 -0.55
CA ARG A 31 -18.00 4.84 -0.92
C ARG A 31 -16.92 4.87 0.14
N THR A 32 -15.67 4.84 -0.27
CA THR A 32 -14.54 4.94 0.65
C THR A 32 -13.65 6.10 0.30
N GLU A 33 -13.44 6.97 1.28
CA GLU A 33 -12.46 8.04 1.23
C GLU A 33 -11.22 7.59 2.00
N GLU A 34 -10.13 7.40 1.27
CA GLU A 34 -8.81 7.12 1.83
C GLU A 34 -7.95 8.38 1.73
N SER A 35 -7.28 8.72 2.82
CA SER A 35 -6.26 9.75 2.85
C SER A 35 -5.09 9.27 3.67
N GLY A 36 -3.87 9.54 3.23
CA GLY A 36 -2.71 9.10 3.97
C GLY A 36 -1.48 9.90 3.62
N TRP A 37 -0.44 9.60 4.38
CA TRP A 37 0.90 10.07 4.11
C TRP A 37 1.91 8.99 4.42
N ASP A 38 3.04 9.02 3.71
CA ASP A 38 4.20 8.22 4.02
C ASP A 38 5.49 8.97 3.70
N TYR A 39 6.57 8.52 4.30
CA TYR A 39 7.93 8.87 3.92
C TYR A 39 8.86 7.70 4.20
N ILE A 40 9.98 7.66 3.48
CA ILE A 40 11.04 6.68 3.69
C ILE A 40 12.01 7.25 4.72
N GLN A 41 12.19 6.54 5.82
CA GLN A 41 13.16 6.85 6.85
C GLN A 41 14.38 5.92 6.72
N PRO A 42 15.59 6.45 6.54
CA PRO A 42 16.79 5.64 6.66
C PRO A 42 16.94 5.13 8.09
N LEU A 43 17.27 3.85 8.23
CA LEU A 43 17.72 3.22 9.48
C LEU A 43 19.24 3.08 9.44
N ASP A 44 19.86 2.71 10.56
CA ASP A 44 21.30 2.47 10.59
C ASP A 44 21.70 1.38 9.57
N GLY A 45 22.79 1.63 8.82
CA GLY A 45 23.25 0.76 7.73
C GLY A 45 22.56 1.02 6.38
N ASP A 46 22.43 -0.02 5.55
CA ASP A 46 21.79 0.04 4.22
C ASP A 46 20.27 -0.25 4.26
N SER A 47 19.64 -0.07 5.42
CA SER A 47 18.22 -0.40 5.62
C SER A 47 17.35 0.85 5.65
N THR A 48 16.11 0.73 5.17
CA THR A 48 15.11 1.80 5.22
C THR A 48 13.80 1.27 5.78
N VAL A 49 13.05 2.14 6.45
CA VAL A 49 11.69 1.85 6.92
C VAL A 49 10.73 2.87 6.35
N THR A 50 9.56 2.41 5.91
CA THR A 50 8.48 3.32 5.50
C THR A 50 7.67 3.69 6.73
N VAL A 51 7.57 4.99 7.01
CA VAL A 51 6.76 5.53 8.11
C VAL A 51 5.58 6.25 7.50
N GLY A 52 4.37 5.92 7.93
CA GLY A 52 3.18 6.53 7.37
C GLY A 52 1.94 6.32 8.20
N CYS A 53 0.88 7.00 7.81
CA CYS A 53 -0.45 6.86 8.37
C CYS A 53 -1.47 6.84 7.24
N ILE A 54 -2.43 5.91 7.32
CA ILE A 54 -3.53 5.79 6.38
C ILE A 54 -4.83 5.90 7.18
N LEU A 55 -5.65 6.89 6.83
CA LEU A 55 -7.00 7.05 7.33
C LEU A 55 -7.98 6.66 6.22
N MET A 56 -8.90 5.76 6.54
CA MET A 56 -9.93 5.27 5.63
C MET A 56 -11.31 5.47 6.25
N THR A 57 -12.21 6.13 5.54
CA THR A 57 -13.59 6.39 5.99
C THR A 57 -14.59 5.76 5.01
N PRO A 58 -15.23 4.63 5.38
CA PRO A 58 -16.29 4.06 4.58
C PRO A 58 -17.65 4.71 4.86
N THR A 59 -18.39 4.97 3.79
CA THR A 59 -19.78 5.43 3.81
C THR A 59 -20.63 4.41 3.05
N VAL A 60 -21.62 3.85 3.72
CA VAL A 60 -22.59 2.91 3.13
C VAL A 60 -23.87 3.66 2.82
N ASP A 61 -24.45 3.43 1.64
CA ASP A 61 -25.74 4.01 1.29
C ASP A 61 -26.85 3.41 2.18
N ASN A 62 -27.60 4.28 2.88
CA ASN A 62 -28.46 3.94 4.02
C ASN A 62 -29.82 3.33 3.64
N SER A 63 -30.01 2.89 2.40
CA SER A 63 -31.28 2.31 1.95
C SER A 63 -31.61 0.95 2.62
N ILE A 64 -30.66 0.34 3.33
CA ILE A 64 -30.81 -0.96 3.99
C ILE A 64 -30.69 -0.78 5.52
N SER A 65 -31.82 -0.61 6.20
CA SER A 65 -31.87 -0.25 7.63
C SER A 65 -31.59 -1.41 8.61
N SER A 66 -31.61 -2.68 8.17
CA SER A 66 -31.55 -3.84 9.07
C SER A 66 -30.21 -4.59 9.16
N GLY A 67 -29.13 -4.12 8.52
CA GLY A 67 -27.86 -4.86 8.43
C GLY A 67 -26.58 -4.04 8.66
N ARG A 68 -26.70 -2.79 9.10
CA ARG A 68 -25.59 -1.81 9.10
C ARG A 68 -24.36 -2.25 9.90
N CYS A 69 -24.55 -2.90 11.05
CA CYS A 69 -23.44 -3.35 11.91
C CYS A 69 -22.64 -4.51 11.26
N GLU A 70 -23.34 -5.47 10.66
CA GLU A 70 -22.71 -6.60 9.98
C GLU A 70 -21.96 -6.15 8.74
N ILE A 71 -22.54 -5.23 7.95
CA ILE A 71 -21.89 -4.64 6.78
C ILE A 71 -20.59 -3.92 7.18
N VAL A 72 -20.62 -3.09 8.23
CA VAL A 72 -19.40 -2.39 8.70
C VAL A 72 -18.34 -3.39 9.15
N LYS A 73 -18.70 -4.49 9.81
CA LYS A 73 -17.75 -5.52 10.21
C LYS A 73 -17.16 -6.28 9.01
N SER A 74 -18.00 -6.68 8.06
CA SER A 74 -17.55 -7.32 6.81
C SER A 74 -16.65 -6.40 5.99
N LEU A 75 -16.97 -5.10 5.94
CA LEU A 75 -16.14 -4.09 5.32
C LEU A 75 -14.77 -3.99 6.00
N SER A 76 -14.73 -3.86 7.32
CA SER A 76 -13.48 -3.81 8.08
C SER A 76 -12.60 -5.04 7.83
N ASN A 77 -13.20 -6.24 7.79
CA ASN A 77 -12.48 -7.48 7.50
C ASN A 77 -11.92 -7.50 6.07
N LEU A 78 -12.73 -7.17 5.07
CA LEU A 78 -12.29 -7.12 3.68
C LEU A 78 -11.14 -6.11 3.50
N TYR A 79 -11.21 -4.98 4.18
CA TYR A 79 -10.14 -3.98 4.15
C TYR A 79 -8.87 -4.46 4.82
N GLN A 80 -8.99 -5.14 5.96
CA GLN A 80 -7.84 -5.73 6.62
C GLN A 80 -7.15 -6.76 5.72
N GLU A 81 -7.92 -7.62 5.06
CA GLU A 81 -7.40 -8.58 4.08
C GLU A 81 -6.72 -7.88 2.89
N MET A 82 -7.34 -6.83 2.35
CA MET A 82 -6.76 -6.05 1.24
C MET A 82 -5.45 -5.38 1.64
N MET A 83 -5.37 -4.78 2.83
CA MET A 83 -4.14 -4.15 3.34
C MET A 83 -3.01 -5.18 3.51
N ILE A 84 -3.32 -6.33 4.10
CA ILE A 84 -2.35 -7.43 4.27
C ILE A 84 -1.87 -7.95 2.90
N SER A 85 -2.79 -8.18 1.97
CA SER A 85 -2.47 -8.65 0.61
C SER A 85 -1.60 -7.66 -0.16
N ARG A 86 -1.88 -6.35 -0.04
CA ARG A 86 -1.06 -5.29 -0.63
C ARG A 86 0.34 -5.28 -0.04
N LEU A 87 0.48 -5.39 1.28
CA LEU A 87 1.78 -5.50 1.95
C LEU A 87 2.58 -6.70 1.45
N GLN A 88 1.97 -7.89 1.42
CA GLN A 88 2.61 -9.10 0.91
C GLN A 88 3.07 -8.96 -0.55
N THR A 89 2.26 -8.31 -1.38
CA THR A 89 2.62 -8.06 -2.78
C THR A 89 3.84 -7.16 -2.90
N LEU A 90 3.92 -6.11 -2.08
CA LEU A 90 5.06 -5.20 -2.04
C LEU A 90 6.33 -5.90 -1.51
N GLU A 91 6.20 -6.71 -0.47
CA GLU A 91 7.31 -7.51 0.07
C GLU A 91 7.86 -8.49 -0.98
N ASN A 92 6.98 -9.22 -1.66
CA ASN A 92 7.37 -10.15 -2.73
C ASN A 92 8.06 -9.42 -3.88
N HIS A 93 7.51 -8.30 -4.33
CA HIS A 93 8.12 -7.50 -5.40
C HIS A 93 9.52 -7.00 -5.02
N THR A 94 9.67 -6.48 -3.80
CA THR A 94 10.96 -6.00 -3.29
C THR A 94 11.97 -7.14 -3.21
N MET A 95 11.54 -8.33 -2.77
CA MET A 95 12.39 -9.51 -2.73
C MET A 95 12.85 -9.94 -4.13
N ASP A 96 11.94 -9.94 -5.11
CA ASP A 96 12.26 -10.26 -6.50
C ASP A 96 13.28 -9.29 -7.09
N GLU A 97 13.13 -7.98 -6.84
CA GLU A 97 14.09 -6.95 -7.26
C GLU A 97 15.49 -7.19 -6.68
N ILE A 98 15.57 -7.47 -5.37
CA ILE A 98 16.84 -7.77 -4.69
C ILE A 98 17.51 -9.02 -5.28
N VAL A 99 16.73 -10.06 -5.56
CA VAL A 99 17.25 -11.30 -6.18
C VAL A 99 17.78 -11.02 -7.58
N GLN A 100 17.05 -10.22 -8.39
CA GLN A 100 17.48 -9.83 -9.72
C GLN A 100 18.79 -9.01 -9.68
N GLU A 101 18.88 -8.03 -8.78
CA GLU A 101 20.07 -7.20 -8.60
C GLU A 101 21.29 -8.04 -8.19
N LYS A 102 21.13 -8.93 -7.20
CA LYS A 102 22.19 -9.84 -6.77
C LYS A 102 22.68 -10.74 -7.91
N ASN A 103 21.77 -11.23 -8.75
CA ASN A 103 22.12 -12.06 -9.89
C ASN A 103 22.83 -11.26 -10.99
N ALA A 104 22.49 -9.98 -11.19
CA ALA A 104 23.18 -9.09 -12.12
C ALA A 104 24.62 -8.82 -11.67
N ILE A 105 24.83 -8.49 -10.39
CA ILE A 105 26.16 -8.25 -9.80
C ILE A 105 27.02 -9.53 -9.84
N GLY A 106 26.42 -10.70 -9.60
CA GLY A 106 27.11 -11.99 -9.68
C GLY A 106 27.60 -12.32 -11.10
N ARG A 107 26.89 -11.89 -12.13
CA ARG A 107 27.29 -12.08 -13.54
C ARG A 107 28.41 -11.11 -13.97
N GLU A 108 28.43 -9.88 -13.45
CA GLU A 108 29.53 -8.93 -13.72
C GLU A 108 30.86 -9.34 -13.08
N ARG A 109 30.83 -9.99 -11.91
CA ARG A 109 32.04 -10.53 -11.26
C ARG A 109 32.63 -11.78 -11.95
N GLN A 110 31.90 -12.40 -12.87
CA GLN A 110 32.37 -13.55 -13.69
C GLN A 110 32.74 -13.12 -15.12
N GLY A 111 33.40 -11.96 -15.26
CA GLY A 111 33.97 -11.52 -16.54
C GLY A 111 34.83 -12.61 -17.21
N PRO A 112 34.90 -12.64 -18.55
CA PRO A 112 35.27 -13.82 -19.31
C PRO A 112 36.70 -14.26 -18.99
N VAL A 113 36.86 -15.53 -18.60
CA VAL A 113 38.16 -16.21 -18.59
C VAL A 113 38.64 -16.24 -20.05
N ARG A 114 39.53 -15.32 -20.40
CA ARG A 114 40.24 -15.36 -21.68
C ARG A 114 41.14 -16.60 -21.67
N LYS A 115 40.94 -17.42 -22.71
CA LYS A 115 41.68 -18.65 -23.01
C LYS A 115 43.19 -18.42 -23.06
#